data_AF-A0A9E6CS24-F1
#
_entry.id   AF-A0A9E6CS24-F1
#
_cell.length_a   1.000
_cell.length_b   1.000
_cell.length_c   1.000
_cell.angle_alpha   90.00
_cell.angle_beta   90.00
_cell.angle_gamma   90.00
#
_symmetry.space_group_name_H-M   'P 1'
#
loop_
_entity.id
_entity.type
_entity.pdbx_description
1 polymer ?
#
loop_
_entity_poly.entity_id
_entity_poly.type
_entity_poly.pdbx_seq_one_letter_code
_entity_poly.pdbx_strand_id
1 'polypeptide(L)'
;MAEHIKIGDISPRIQYTGDGAQAAFTYPFPIFADADIQVYLDDTLQTITTHYTVSGAGSDAGGTATFVTTPSVNSTVTLVRSLVVKRETDFQESGEFRAKVINDELDKIIAMIQEIDDELGRGLFLSTTDTANTLTLPTVASRANKYLAFDASGNPIAAVDPGGYPASAFMGTVMDDPDAASARITLGLAIGSDVLSPTGDGSALTGITGGGPSLGTNSILRSNAKNVIENITVADHIATFTADAGADTISRGTDDDFANGDTVYVSSTTTLPAGLAAATEYYVVGVAAATLQLAATYGGAAINITDAGTGTHTIYQAINAMSVGPITVEPGFAVTVETGSTWSTV
;
A
#
# COMPACT_ATOMS: atom_id res chain seq x y z
N MET A 1 -38.56 32.68 55.54
CA MET A 1 -37.18 32.68 55.02
C MET A 1 -36.66 31.27 55.22
N ALA A 2 -36.10 30.62 54.20
CA ALA A 2 -35.48 29.31 54.40
C ALA A 2 -34.35 29.48 55.43
N GLU A 3 -34.32 28.62 56.46
CA GLU A 3 -33.32 28.74 57.54
C GLU A 3 -31.90 28.41 57.08
N HIS A 4 -31.77 27.68 55.96
CA HIS A 4 -30.52 27.27 55.31
C HIS A 4 -30.77 27.09 53.81
N ILE A 5 -29.69 27.01 53.01
CA ILE A 5 -29.77 26.81 51.56
C ILE A 5 -30.11 25.34 51.28
N LYS A 6 -31.11 25.05 50.46
CA LYS A 6 -31.45 23.69 50.08
C LYS A 6 -30.73 23.28 48.81
N ILE A 7 -29.98 22.19 48.89
CA ILE A 7 -29.33 21.58 47.73
C ILE A 7 -30.29 20.56 47.10
N GLY A 8 -30.90 20.94 45.97
CA GLY A 8 -31.75 20.06 45.16
C GLY A 8 -30.94 19.15 44.22
N ASP A 9 -31.60 18.16 43.64
CA ASP A 9 -31.03 17.29 42.59
C ASP A 9 -30.98 18.03 41.24
N ILE A 10 -29.98 18.89 41.09
CA ILE A 10 -29.77 19.75 39.92
C ILE A 10 -28.29 19.71 39.59
N SER A 11 -27.94 19.54 38.31
CA SER A 11 -26.55 19.62 37.86
C SER A 11 -25.97 21.01 38.18
N PRO A 12 -24.79 21.09 38.81
CA PRO A 12 -24.14 22.35 39.17
C PRO A 12 -23.50 23.08 37.97
N ARG A 13 -24.01 22.82 36.76
CA ARG A 13 -23.50 23.34 35.50
C ARG A 13 -24.63 23.60 34.51
N ILE A 14 -24.53 24.68 33.75
CA ILE A 14 -25.43 24.99 32.65
C ILE A 14 -24.70 25.68 31.50
N GLN A 15 -25.19 25.48 30.27
CA GLN A 15 -24.66 26.11 29.07
C GLN A 15 -25.74 26.84 28.29
N TYR A 16 -25.34 27.97 27.70
CA TYR A 16 -26.15 28.80 26.83
C TYR A 16 -25.40 29.12 25.55
N THR A 17 -26.14 29.37 24.47
CA THR A 17 -25.61 29.92 23.23
C THR A 17 -25.89 31.43 23.20
N GLY A 18 -24.86 32.24 23.02
CA GLY A 18 -24.99 33.69 22.89
C GLY A 18 -25.72 34.08 21.61
N ASP A 19 -26.61 35.08 21.71
CA ASP A 19 -27.38 35.64 20.60
C ASP A 19 -26.85 37.02 20.13
N GLY A 20 -25.80 37.54 20.79
CA GLY A 20 -25.25 38.87 20.53
C GLY A 20 -25.90 40.02 21.32
N ALA A 21 -27.00 39.76 22.05
CA ALA A 21 -27.80 40.78 22.73
C ALA A 21 -28.09 40.48 24.22
N GLN A 22 -28.23 39.21 24.59
CA GLN A 22 -28.47 38.77 25.96
C GLN A 22 -27.20 38.91 26.80
N ALA A 23 -27.25 39.75 27.84
CA ALA A 23 -26.17 39.86 28.82
C ALA A 23 -26.39 39.00 30.07
N ALA A 24 -27.65 38.69 30.40
CA ALA A 24 -28.04 38.03 31.64
C ALA A 24 -28.38 36.55 31.41
N PHE A 25 -27.63 35.67 32.07
CA PHE A 25 -27.79 34.22 32.01
C PHE A 25 -28.10 33.69 33.41
N THR A 26 -29.17 32.91 33.53
CA THR A 26 -29.57 32.35 34.82
C THR A 26 -28.73 31.11 35.15
N TYR A 27 -28.58 30.80 36.43
CA TYR A 27 -28.06 29.52 36.89
C TYR A 27 -29.09 28.90 37.85
N PRO A 28 -29.54 27.66 37.64
CA PRO A 28 -30.63 27.05 38.41
C PRO A 28 -30.17 26.35 39.69
N PHE A 29 -28.87 26.36 39.98
CA PHE A 29 -28.26 25.68 41.12
C PHE A 29 -27.84 26.66 42.23
N PRO A 30 -27.91 26.28 43.51
CA PRO A 30 -27.52 27.14 44.62
C PRO A 30 -26.00 27.35 44.69
N ILE A 31 -25.59 28.58 45.01
CA ILE A 31 -24.21 28.98 45.36
C ILE A 31 -24.20 29.69 46.72
N PHE A 32 -23.12 29.58 47.50
CA PHE A 32 -23.07 30.12 48.87
C PHE A 32 -22.55 31.56 48.90
N ALA A 33 -21.59 31.88 48.04
CA ALA A 33 -21.07 33.21 47.79
C ALA A 33 -20.95 33.48 46.29
N ASP A 34 -20.91 34.76 45.90
CA ASP A 34 -20.74 35.17 44.50
C ASP A 34 -19.44 34.61 43.87
N ALA A 35 -18.43 34.31 44.68
CA ALA A 35 -17.17 33.72 44.23
C ALA A 35 -17.24 32.21 43.95
N ASP A 36 -18.30 31.53 44.37
CA ASP A 36 -18.46 30.07 44.22
C ASP A 36 -19.01 29.66 42.83
N ILE A 37 -18.88 30.55 41.84
CA ILE A 37 -19.30 30.31 40.46
C ILE A 37 -18.20 30.78 39.50
N GLN A 38 -17.87 29.91 38.54
CA GLN A 38 -17.01 30.23 37.41
C GLN A 38 -17.87 30.39 36.16
N VAL A 39 -17.54 31.39 35.36
CA VAL A 39 -18.20 31.66 34.08
C VAL A 39 -17.15 31.59 32.98
N TYR A 40 -17.43 30.80 31.95
CA TYR A 40 -16.58 30.64 30.78
C TYR A 40 -17.30 31.18 29.55
N LEU A 41 -16.53 31.84 28.67
CA LEU A 41 -16.96 32.24 27.33
C LEU A 41 -15.99 31.61 26.33
N ASP A 42 -16.48 30.70 25.48
CA ASP A 42 -15.68 29.96 24.48
C ASP A 42 -14.37 29.41 25.09
N ASP A 43 -14.50 28.68 26.20
CA ASP A 43 -13.41 28.07 26.99
C ASP A 43 -12.50 29.04 27.77
N THR A 44 -12.72 30.35 27.67
CA THR A 44 -11.97 31.35 28.44
C THR A 44 -12.65 31.67 29.75
N LEU A 45 -11.97 31.41 30.88
CA LEU A 45 -12.43 31.77 32.22
C LEU A 45 -12.54 33.29 32.35
N GLN A 46 -13.73 33.76 32.73
CA GLN A 46 -14.03 35.16 32.96
C GLN A 46 -13.78 35.54 34.42
N THR A 47 -13.43 36.80 34.65
CA THR A 47 -13.21 37.34 36.01
C THR A 47 -14.45 38.07 36.52
N ILE A 48 -14.94 37.68 37.70
CA ILE A 48 -16.05 38.35 38.38
C ILE A 48 -15.75 39.84 38.60
N THR A 49 -16.76 40.69 38.55
CA THR A 49 -16.73 42.17 38.61
C THR A 49 -16.04 42.88 37.45
N THR A 50 -15.19 42.19 36.68
CA THR A 50 -14.55 42.74 35.48
C THR A 50 -15.33 42.39 34.22
N HIS A 51 -15.71 41.12 34.07
CA HIS A 51 -16.36 40.59 32.87
C HIS A 51 -17.84 40.27 33.11
N TYR A 52 -18.20 39.91 34.34
CA TYR A 52 -19.58 39.62 34.74
C TYR A 52 -19.81 39.94 36.22
N THR A 53 -21.07 40.16 36.59
CA THR A 53 -21.54 40.27 37.98
C THR A 53 -22.47 39.11 38.30
N VAL A 54 -22.50 38.68 39.55
CA VAL A 54 -23.37 37.60 40.04
C VAL A 54 -24.43 38.19 40.95
N SER A 55 -25.63 37.64 40.89
CA SER A 55 -26.70 37.91 41.85
C SER A 55 -27.46 36.64 42.16
N GLY A 56 -28.00 36.52 43.37
CA GLY A 56 -28.72 35.32 43.81
C GLY A 56 -27.83 34.31 44.54
N ALA A 57 -26.64 34.70 45.03
CA ALA A 57 -25.95 33.90 46.03
C ALA A 57 -26.79 33.76 47.32
N GLY A 58 -26.77 32.57 47.91
CA GLY A 58 -27.61 32.23 49.08
C GLY A 58 -29.05 31.82 48.75
N SER A 59 -29.41 31.69 47.47
CA SER A 59 -30.75 31.30 47.02
C SER A 59 -30.81 29.83 46.57
N ASP A 60 -31.80 29.09 47.06
CA ASP A 60 -32.08 27.69 46.67
C ASP A 60 -32.37 27.53 45.18
N ALA A 61 -32.98 28.55 44.56
CA ALA A 61 -33.35 28.54 43.15
C ALA A 61 -32.21 28.99 42.21
N GLY A 62 -31.03 29.27 42.76
CA GLY A 62 -29.93 29.91 42.06
C GLY A 62 -30.19 31.39 41.78
N GLY A 63 -29.64 31.88 40.68
CA GLY A 63 -29.56 33.31 40.40
C GLY A 63 -29.16 33.64 38.96
N THR A 64 -28.47 34.77 38.76
CA THR A 64 -28.12 35.28 37.43
C THR A 64 -26.68 35.78 37.39
N ALA A 65 -25.93 35.33 36.38
CA ALA A 65 -24.67 35.94 35.95
C ALA A 65 -24.96 36.93 34.81
N THR A 66 -24.56 38.19 34.99
CA THR A 66 -24.77 39.26 33.99
C THR A 66 -23.43 39.74 33.46
N PHE A 67 -23.19 39.58 32.16
CA PHE A 67 -21.98 40.05 31.51
C PHE A 67 -21.96 41.57 31.37
N VAL A 68 -20.77 42.15 31.50
CA VAL A 68 -20.51 43.58 31.25
C VAL A 68 -20.55 43.89 29.75
N THR A 69 -20.02 42.98 28.93
CA THR A 69 -20.10 43.02 27.46
C THR A 69 -20.87 41.79 26.98
N THR A 70 -21.89 41.98 26.16
CA THR A 70 -22.73 40.89 25.68
C THR A 70 -21.90 39.84 24.91
N PRO A 71 -22.07 38.54 25.23
CA PRO A 71 -21.50 37.46 24.42
C PRO A 71 -21.94 37.56 22.97
N SER A 72 -21.02 37.34 22.02
CA SER A 72 -21.32 37.41 20.58
C SER A 72 -22.24 36.28 20.14
N VAL A 73 -22.86 36.44 18.96
CA VAL A 73 -23.66 35.36 18.36
C VAL A 73 -22.84 34.08 18.23
N ASN A 74 -23.44 32.94 18.57
CA ASN A 74 -22.85 31.60 18.59
C ASN A 74 -21.69 31.37 19.58
N SER A 75 -21.41 32.31 20.48
CA SER A 75 -20.48 32.04 21.59
C SER A 75 -21.11 31.09 22.61
N THR A 76 -20.30 30.25 23.25
CA THR A 76 -20.73 29.31 24.28
C THR A 76 -20.49 29.93 25.65
N VAL A 77 -21.57 30.15 26.39
CA VAL A 77 -21.54 30.64 27.76
C VAL A 77 -21.74 29.44 28.69
N THR A 78 -20.76 29.14 29.54
CA THR A 78 -20.85 28.05 30.52
C THR A 78 -20.77 28.60 31.93
N LEU A 79 -21.76 28.28 32.77
CA LEU A 79 -21.79 28.63 34.18
C LEU A 79 -21.63 27.34 34.98
N VAL A 80 -20.69 27.32 35.92
CA VAL A 80 -20.41 26.14 36.75
C VAL A 80 -20.15 26.55 38.19
N ARG A 81 -20.72 25.81 39.15
CA ARG A 81 -20.39 25.98 40.57
C ARG A 81 -18.97 25.50 40.83
N SER A 82 -18.23 26.24 41.64
CA SER A 82 -16.86 25.89 42.02
C SER A 82 -16.64 26.23 43.48
N LEU A 83 -16.76 25.23 44.35
CA LEU A 83 -16.55 25.39 45.77
C LEU A 83 -15.10 25.11 46.16
N VAL A 84 -14.58 25.94 47.07
CA VAL A 84 -13.29 25.64 47.71
C VAL A 84 -13.48 24.50 48.70
N VAL A 85 -12.79 23.38 48.46
CA VAL A 85 -12.83 22.20 49.33
C VAL A 85 -12.04 22.45 50.62
N LYS A 86 -12.73 22.98 51.63
CA LYS A 86 -12.23 23.16 52.99
C LYS A 86 -13.41 23.15 53.97
N ARG A 87 -13.12 22.82 55.23
CA ARG A 87 -14.05 23.09 56.32
C ARG A 87 -13.94 24.54 56.76
N GLU A 88 -15.07 25.16 57.07
CA GLU A 88 -15.12 26.55 57.53
C GLU A 88 -15.60 26.65 58.98
N THR A 89 -16.43 25.70 59.42
CA THR A 89 -16.94 25.65 60.79
C THR A 89 -16.16 24.66 61.65
N ASP A 90 -15.87 25.05 62.89
CA ASP A 90 -15.41 24.18 63.98
C ASP A 90 -16.49 24.06 65.09
N PHE A 91 -16.83 22.83 65.47
CA PHE A 91 -17.85 22.56 66.49
C PHE A 91 -17.18 22.29 67.84
N GLN A 92 -17.53 23.07 68.86
CA GLN A 92 -16.96 22.91 70.20
C GLN A 92 -17.65 21.78 70.97
N GLU A 93 -16.87 20.98 71.70
CA GLU A 93 -17.40 19.99 72.63
C GLU A 93 -18.26 20.68 73.71
N SER A 94 -19.44 20.11 73.98
CA SER A 94 -20.43 20.65 74.92
C SER A 94 -20.92 22.09 74.62
N GLY A 95 -20.67 22.60 73.41
CA GLY A 95 -21.24 23.86 72.93
C GLY A 95 -22.73 23.76 72.62
N GLU A 96 -23.37 24.92 72.42
CA GLU A 96 -24.77 24.98 72.00
C GLU A 96 -24.96 24.35 70.60
N PHE A 97 -26.02 23.55 70.44
CA PHE A 97 -26.34 22.94 69.14
C PHE A 97 -26.93 23.96 68.18
N ARG A 98 -26.11 24.43 67.23
CA ARG A 98 -26.49 25.41 66.21
C ARG A 98 -27.02 24.70 64.97
N ALA A 99 -28.28 24.30 64.99
CA ALA A 99 -28.95 23.56 63.90
C ALA A 99 -28.72 24.17 62.51
N LYS A 100 -28.78 25.51 62.40
CA LYS A 100 -28.49 26.20 61.14
C LYS A 100 -27.09 25.93 60.61
N VAL A 101 -26.08 26.01 61.47
CA VAL A 101 -24.67 25.89 61.05
C VAL A 101 -24.37 24.47 60.60
N ILE A 102 -24.93 23.46 61.29
CA ILE A 102 -24.76 22.07 60.84
C ILE A 102 -25.51 21.81 59.53
N ASN A 103 -26.70 22.39 59.31
CA ASN A 103 -27.37 22.29 58.02
C ASN A 103 -26.54 22.95 56.92
N ASP A 104 -26.09 24.20 57.10
CA ASP A 104 -25.25 24.90 56.12
C ASP A 104 -23.98 24.09 55.76
N GLU A 105 -23.34 23.46 56.75
CA GLU A 105 -22.14 22.65 56.52
C GLU A 105 -22.46 21.33 55.78
N LEU A 106 -23.58 20.68 56.09
CA LEU A 106 -24.07 19.49 55.38
C LEU A 106 -24.46 19.83 53.94
N ASP A 107 -25.17 20.93 53.72
CA ASP A 107 -25.55 21.42 52.40
C ASP A 107 -24.30 21.69 51.56
N LYS A 108 -23.29 22.34 52.14
CA LYS A 108 -22.01 22.59 51.44
C LYS A 108 -21.30 21.29 51.07
N ILE A 109 -21.32 20.27 51.92
CA ILE A 109 -20.78 18.93 51.59
C ILE A 109 -21.54 18.28 50.44
N ILE A 110 -22.87 18.31 50.46
CA ILE A 110 -23.69 17.75 49.36
C ILE A 110 -23.41 18.51 48.06
N ALA A 111 -23.24 19.83 48.11
CA ALA A 111 -22.87 20.63 46.96
C ALA A 111 -21.49 20.25 46.39
N MET A 112 -20.49 20.01 47.24
CA MET A 112 -19.18 19.50 46.81
C MET A 112 -19.28 18.10 46.19
N ILE A 113 -20.13 17.22 46.73
CA ILE A 113 -20.35 15.88 46.17
C ILE A 113 -21.00 15.96 44.79
N GLN A 114 -21.99 16.84 44.60
CA GLN A 114 -22.59 17.08 43.28
C GLN A 114 -21.60 17.62 42.26
N GLU A 115 -20.65 18.48 42.67
CA GLU A 115 -19.58 18.95 41.79
C GLU A 115 -18.67 17.81 41.36
N ILE A 116 -18.29 16.93 42.30
CA ILE A 116 -17.51 15.73 41.99
C ILE A 116 -18.29 14.80 41.06
N ASP A 117 -19.59 14.60 41.27
CA ASP A 117 -20.43 13.75 40.42
C ASP A 117 -20.54 14.30 38.99
N ASP A 118 -20.73 15.62 38.84
CA ASP A 118 -20.76 16.30 37.54
C ASP A 118 -19.40 16.23 36.81
N GLU A 119 -18.29 16.34 37.54
CA GLU A 119 -16.94 16.17 37.00
C GLU A 119 -16.67 14.71 36.61
N LEU A 120 -17.01 13.76 37.48
CA LEU A 120 -16.93 12.34 37.21
C LEU A 120 -17.78 11.95 36.00
N GLY A 121 -18.99 12.49 35.84
CA GLY A 121 -19.85 12.23 34.67
C GLY A 121 -19.21 12.57 33.32
N ARG A 122 -18.13 13.35 33.30
CA ARG A 122 -17.31 13.66 32.11
C ARG A 122 -16.00 12.88 32.03
N GLY A 123 -15.73 12.02 33.01
CA GLY A 123 -14.59 11.13 33.04
C GLY A 123 -14.72 9.95 32.06
N LEU A 124 -13.57 9.36 31.72
CA LEU A 124 -13.54 8.09 31.01
C LEU A 124 -13.62 6.95 32.04
N PHE A 125 -14.61 6.06 31.88
CA PHE A 125 -14.81 4.92 32.77
C PHE A 125 -14.61 3.60 32.05
N LEU A 126 -14.15 2.59 32.80
CA LEU A 126 -14.30 1.20 32.43
C LEU A 126 -15.73 0.74 32.67
N SER A 127 -16.14 -0.31 31.96
CA SER A 127 -17.41 -0.99 32.23
C SER A 127 -17.39 -1.58 33.63
N THR A 128 -18.56 -1.64 34.28
CA THR A 128 -18.74 -2.25 35.60
C THR A 128 -18.36 -3.74 35.63
N THR A 129 -18.32 -4.38 34.46
CA THR A 129 -17.96 -5.80 34.29
C THR A 129 -16.50 -6.02 33.90
N ASP A 130 -15.72 -4.96 33.68
CA ASP A 130 -14.33 -5.13 33.28
C ASP A 130 -13.54 -5.80 34.40
N THR A 131 -12.67 -6.73 34.00
CA THR A 131 -11.71 -7.33 34.94
C THR A 131 -10.75 -6.24 35.40
N ALA A 132 -10.09 -6.41 36.54
CA ALA A 132 -9.19 -5.39 37.10
C ALA A 132 -7.96 -5.14 36.20
N ASN A 133 -8.17 -4.37 35.13
CA ASN A 133 -7.14 -3.86 34.24
C ASN A 133 -6.55 -2.58 34.83
N THR A 134 -5.24 -2.38 34.67
CA THR A 134 -4.57 -1.18 35.16
C THR A 134 -4.80 -0.02 34.19
N LEU A 135 -5.64 0.95 34.57
CA LEU A 135 -5.88 2.21 33.85
C LEU A 135 -4.71 3.21 33.91
N THR A 136 -3.47 2.72 34.02
CA THR A 136 -2.31 3.61 34.15
C THR A 136 -1.98 4.18 32.79
N LEU A 137 -2.19 5.49 32.62
CA LEU A 137 -1.75 6.19 31.41
C LEU A 137 -0.23 6.07 31.26
N PRO A 138 0.30 5.87 30.03
CA PRO A 138 1.72 5.91 29.78
C PRO A 138 2.36 7.24 30.23
N THR A 139 3.67 7.21 30.51
CA THR A 139 4.40 8.41 30.95
C THR A 139 4.20 9.57 29.96
N VAL A 140 4.29 10.81 30.45
CA VAL A 140 4.13 12.03 29.62
C VAL A 140 5.04 11.99 28.39
N ALA A 141 6.29 11.55 28.54
CA ALA A 141 7.24 11.41 27.44
C ALA A 141 6.78 10.38 26.39
N SER A 142 6.18 9.26 26.82
CA SER A 142 5.70 8.21 25.91
C SER A 142 4.42 8.60 25.15
N ARG A 143 3.59 9.49 25.71
CA ARG A 143 2.30 9.91 25.15
C ARG A 143 2.27 11.27 24.46
N ALA A 144 3.35 12.03 24.49
CA ALA A 144 3.44 13.30 23.76
C ALA A 144 3.20 13.07 22.25
N ASN A 145 2.31 13.88 21.66
CA ASN A 145 1.90 13.80 20.24
C ASN A 145 1.31 12.43 19.81
N LYS A 146 0.67 11.71 20.73
CA LYS A 146 0.02 10.41 20.49
C LYS A 146 -1.43 10.40 20.95
N TYR A 147 -2.21 9.48 20.41
CA TYR A 147 -3.60 9.27 20.79
C TYR A 147 -3.71 8.29 21.94
N LEU A 148 -4.76 8.46 22.75
CA LEU A 148 -5.19 7.42 23.68
C LEU A 148 -5.83 6.29 22.87
N ALA A 149 -5.29 5.09 22.98
CA ALA A 149 -5.80 3.87 22.36
C ALA A 149 -5.77 2.72 23.37
N PHE A 150 -6.25 1.55 22.97
CA PHE A 150 -6.24 0.35 23.80
C PHE A 150 -5.44 -0.77 23.13
N ASP A 151 -4.64 -1.51 23.90
CA ASP A 151 -3.93 -2.70 23.41
C ASP A 151 -4.87 -3.92 23.27
N ALA A 152 -4.32 -5.06 22.83
CA ALA A 152 -5.09 -6.30 22.69
C ALA A 152 -5.69 -6.83 24.01
N SER A 153 -5.23 -6.33 25.16
CA SER A 153 -5.74 -6.66 26.49
C SER A 153 -6.68 -5.58 27.05
N GLY A 154 -7.00 -4.54 26.26
CA GLY A 154 -7.86 -3.43 26.67
C GLY A 154 -7.19 -2.40 27.58
N ASN A 155 -5.86 -2.44 27.75
CA ASN A 155 -5.16 -1.45 28.58
C ASN A 155 -4.88 -0.18 27.79
N PRO A 156 -4.92 1.00 28.44
CA PRO A 156 -4.64 2.27 27.77
C PRO A 156 -3.18 2.35 27.32
N ILE A 157 -2.98 2.64 26.03
CA ILE A 157 -1.68 2.85 25.39
C ILE A 157 -1.66 4.19 24.66
N ALA A 158 -0.46 4.68 24.39
CA ALA A 158 -0.23 5.84 23.56
C ALA A 158 0.13 5.40 22.14
N ALA A 159 -0.83 5.50 21.22
CA ALA A 159 -0.68 5.08 19.83
C ALA A 159 -0.29 6.25 18.92
N VAL A 160 0.54 5.96 17.91
CA VAL A 160 0.86 6.93 16.84
C VAL A 160 -0.32 7.02 15.86
N ASP A 161 -0.49 8.20 15.26
CA ASP A 161 -1.51 8.45 14.23
C ASP A 161 -1.34 7.47 13.04
N PRO A 162 -2.38 6.75 12.60
CA PRO A 162 -2.40 6.16 11.27
C PRO A 162 -2.62 7.21 10.16
N GLY A 163 -2.91 8.46 10.51
CA GLY A 163 -3.02 9.61 9.62
C GLY A 163 -4.47 10.06 9.45
N GLY A 164 -5.00 10.84 10.40
CA GLY A 164 -6.02 11.90 10.20
C GLY A 164 -7.37 11.63 9.49
N TYR A 165 -7.62 10.44 8.96
CA TYR A 165 -8.87 10.07 8.28
C TYR A 165 -9.37 8.74 8.87
N PRO A 166 -10.70 8.53 9.01
CA PRO A 166 -11.20 7.19 9.24
C PRO A 166 -10.73 6.34 8.07
N ALA A 167 -9.80 5.42 8.33
CA ALA A 167 -9.49 4.38 7.39
C ALA A 167 -10.82 3.72 7.01
N SER A 168 -11.08 3.58 5.70
CA SER A 168 -12.21 2.78 5.27
C SER A 168 -12.10 1.40 5.90
N ALA A 169 -13.22 0.69 6.08
CA ALA A 169 -13.20 -0.65 6.66
C ALA A 169 -12.15 -1.57 6.00
N PHE A 170 -11.90 -1.37 4.70
CA PHE A 170 -10.84 -2.04 3.95
C PHE A 170 -9.43 -1.59 4.32
N MET A 171 -9.15 -0.29 4.43
CA MET A 171 -7.81 0.15 4.85
C MET A 171 -7.50 -0.22 6.29
N GLY A 172 -8.52 -0.43 7.13
CA GLY A 172 -8.37 -1.01 8.46
C GLY A 172 -7.70 -2.39 8.45
N THR A 173 -8.05 -3.25 7.48
CA THR A 173 -7.49 -4.61 7.36
C THR A 173 -6.09 -4.66 6.75
N VAL A 174 -5.56 -3.52 6.27
CA VAL A 174 -4.17 -3.45 5.78
C VAL A 174 -3.25 -2.99 6.90
N MET A 175 -3.77 -2.23 7.86
CA MET A 175 -3.00 -1.66 8.97
C MET A 175 -2.81 -2.63 10.15
N ASP A 176 -3.63 -3.68 10.26
CA ASP A 176 -3.48 -4.76 11.24
C ASP A 176 -2.47 -5.84 10.80
N ASP A 177 -1.99 -5.77 9.55
CA ASP A 177 -1.03 -6.73 9.00
C ASP A 177 0.40 -6.55 9.57
N PRO A 178 1.06 -7.64 10.03
CA PRO A 178 2.34 -7.56 10.73
C PRO A 178 3.55 -7.31 9.81
N ASP A 179 3.40 -7.50 8.50
CA ASP A 179 4.47 -7.35 7.52
C ASP A 179 3.95 -6.99 6.12
N ALA A 180 4.88 -6.62 5.24
CA ALA A 180 4.56 -6.24 3.88
C ALA A 180 3.97 -7.38 3.02
N ALA A 181 4.18 -8.65 3.39
CA ALA A 181 3.62 -9.77 2.64
C ALA A 181 2.13 -9.94 2.93
N SER A 182 1.73 -9.87 4.20
CA SER A 182 0.32 -9.89 4.61
C SER A 182 -0.43 -8.67 4.04
N ALA A 183 0.17 -7.48 4.12
CA ALA A 183 -0.42 -6.25 3.54
C ALA A 183 -0.70 -6.34 2.03
N ARG A 184 0.17 -7.01 1.26
CA ARG A 184 -0.06 -7.22 -0.19
C ARG A 184 -1.25 -8.13 -0.46
N ILE A 185 -1.41 -9.20 0.34
CA ILE A 185 -2.54 -10.11 0.23
C ILE A 185 -3.84 -9.37 0.50
N THR A 186 -3.89 -8.55 1.55
CA THR A 186 -5.06 -7.76 1.90
C THR A 186 -5.42 -6.73 0.83
N LEU A 187 -4.41 -6.09 0.20
CA LEU A 187 -4.62 -5.20 -0.95
C LEU A 187 -5.08 -5.93 -2.22
N GLY A 188 -5.15 -7.26 -2.21
CA GLY A 188 -5.52 -8.08 -3.36
C GLY A 188 -4.42 -8.17 -4.42
N LEU A 189 -3.17 -7.87 -4.06
CA LEU A 189 -2.02 -7.88 -4.97
C LEU A 189 -1.33 -9.25 -4.90
N ALA A 190 -1.35 -10.00 -6.00
CA ALA A 190 -0.59 -11.24 -6.12
C ALA A 190 0.79 -10.99 -6.75
N ILE A 191 1.84 -11.48 -6.08
CA ILE A 191 3.22 -11.47 -6.61
C ILE A 191 3.26 -12.42 -7.81
N GLY A 192 3.71 -11.95 -8.97
CA GLY A 192 3.66 -12.76 -10.20
C GLY A 192 2.46 -12.46 -11.11
N SER A 193 1.46 -11.71 -10.65
CA SER A 193 0.36 -11.21 -11.52
C SER A 193 0.26 -9.69 -11.49
N ASP A 194 0.35 -9.08 -10.30
CA ASP A 194 0.03 -7.66 -10.10
C ASP A 194 1.26 -6.81 -9.74
N VAL A 195 2.33 -7.44 -9.22
CA VAL A 195 3.53 -6.73 -8.71
C VAL A 195 4.82 -7.48 -9.10
N LEU A 196 5.80 -6.76 -9.64
CA LEU A 196 7.18 -7.27 -9.79
C LEU A 196 7.80 -7.49 -8.40
N SER A 197 8.39 -8.66 -8.18
CA SER A 197 9.28 -8.84 -7.02
C SER A 197 10.40 -7.78 -7.07
N PRO A 198 10.76 -7.11 -5.95
CA PRO A 198 11.83 -6.11 -5.92
C PRO A 198 13.19 -6.61 -6.43
N THR A 199 13.37 -7.94 -6.49
CA THR A 199 14.59 -8.61 -6.94
C THR A 199 14.37 -9.55 -8.14
N GLY A 200 13.17 -9.57 -8.73
CA GLY A 200 12.84 -10.44 -9.86
C GLY A 200 12.92 -9.69 -11.19
N ASP A 201 13.38 -10.36 -12.24
CA ASP A 201 13.45 -9.84 -13.61
C ASP A 201 12.07 -9.77 -14.32
N GLY A 202 11.00 -10.13 -13.62
CA GLY A 202 9.64 -10.14 -14.16
C GLY A 202 9.33 -11.34 -15.08
N SER A 203 10.22 -12.31 -15.22
CA SER A 203 10.02 -13.51 -16.06
C SER A 203 8.89 -14.43 -15.57
N ALA A 204 8.57 -14.39 -14.27
CA ALA A 204 7.50 -15.17 -13.66
C ALA A 204 6.12 -14.49 -13.74
N LEU A 205 6.01 -13.32 -14.38
CA LEU A 205 4.75 -12.58 -14.45
C LEU A 205 3.83 -13.20 -15.52
N THR A 206 2.67 -13.73 -15.13
CA THR A 206 1.68 -14.28 -16.06
C THR A 206 0.38 -13.48 -15.98
N GLY A 207 -0.25 -13.18 -17.13
CA GLY A 207 -1.58 -12.54 -17.17
C GLY A 207 -1.62 -11.02 -17.35
N ILE A 208 -0.47 -10.33 -17.42
CA ILE A 208 -0.45 -8.92 -17.86
C ILE A 208 -0.47 -8.87 -19.39
N THR A 209 -1.63 -8.54 -19.97
CA THR A 209 -1.77 -8.19 -21.39
C THR A 209 -0.91 -6.94 -21.69
N GLY A 210 0.33 -7.15 -22.12
CA GLY A 210 1.26 -6.09 -22.56
C GLY A 210 2.52 -5.87 -21.69
N GLY A 211 2.75 -6.63 -20.61
CA GLY A 211 3.86 -6.40 -19.69
C GLY A 211 4.90 -7.53 -19.62
N GLY A 212 5.94 -7.47 -20.46
CA GLY A 212 7.18 -8.26 -20.32
C GLY A 212 7.45 -9.27 -21.45
N PRO A 213 8.73 -9.58 -21.78
CA PRO A 213 9.09 -10.45 -22.90
C PRO A 213 8.70 -11.89 -22.59
N SER A 214 7.59 -12.35 -23.16
CA SER A 214 7.21 -13.76 -23.14
C SER A 214 8.20 -14.54 -24.00
N LEU A 215 8.73 -15.66 -23.49
CA LEU A 215 9.41 -16.69 -24.28
C LEU A 215 8.33 -17.59 -24.91
N GLY A 216 8.21 -17.59 -26.24
CA GLY A 216 7.28 -18.40 -27.00
C GLY A 216 7.47 -18.24 -28.51
N THR A 217 6.77 -19.05 -29.32
CA THR A 217 6.92 -19.13 -30.79
C THR A 217 6.67 -17.81 -31.54
N ASN A 218 6.14 -16.78 -30.87
CA ASN A 218 5.86 -15.46 -31.42
C ASN A 218 6.50 -14.32 -30.59
N SER A 219 7.60 -14.60 -29.87
CA SER A 219 8.35 -13.57 -29.15
C SER A 219 8.88 -12.52 -30.13
N ILE A 220 8.47 -11.26 -29.93
CA ILE A 220 9.06 -10.14 -30.66
C ILE A 220 10.41 -9.84 -30.02
N LEU A 221 11.50 -9.99 -30.79
CA LEU A 221 12.83 -9.48 -30.42
C LEU A 221 12.71 -7.99 -30.11
N ARG A 222 12.80 -7.61 -28.84
CA ARG A 222 12.82 -6.20 -28.44
C ARG A 222 14.25 -5.67 -28.58
N SER A 223 14.64 -5.26 -29.78
CA SER A 223 15.87 -4.48 -29.95
C SER A 223 15.64 -3.07 -29.43
N ASN A 224 16.40 -2.63 -28.43
CA ASN A 224 16.66 -1.20 -28.28
C ASN A 224 17.64 -0.77 -29.39
N ALA A 225 17.81 0.54 -29.62
CA ALA A 225 18.57 1.07 -30.75
C ALA A 225 20.06 0.68 -30.79
N LYS A 226 20.59 -0.17 -29.88
CA LYS A 226 22.02 -0.47 -29.78
C LYS A 226 22.38 -1.95 -29.58
N ASN A 227 21.67 -2.73 -28.77
CA ASN A 227 22.06 -4.12 -28.49
C ASN A 227 20.88 -5.10 -28.48
N VAL A 228 21.08 -6.28 -29.08
CA VAL A 228 20.31 -7.49 -28.79
C VAL A 228 21.02 -8.20 -27.62
N ILE A 229 20.36 -8.29 -26.46
CA ILE A 229 20.91 -8.90 -25.22
C ILE A 229 20.26 -10.27 -24.99
N GLU A 230 20.04 -11.02 -26.06
CA GLU A 230 19.46 -12.36 -25.99
C GLU A 230 20.34 -13.32 -26.81
N ASN A 231 20.55 -14.53 -26.31
CA ASN A 231 21.19 -15.60 -27.09
C ASN A 231 20.22 -16.04 -28.19
N ILE A 232 20.32 -15.44 -29.38
CA ILE A 232 19.64 -15.96 -30.56
C ILE A 232 20.35 -17.27 -30.94
N THR A 233 19.68 -18.40 -30.72
CA THR A 233 20.13 -19.69 -31.25
C THR A 233 19.45 -19.89 -32.60
N VAL A 234 20.18 -19.67 -33.69
CA VAL A 234 19.77 -20.14 -35.01
C VAL A 234 20.37 -21.54 -35.15
N ALA A 235 19.54 -22.58 -35.24
CA ALA A 235 20.03 -23.93 -35.45
C ALA A 235 20.65 -24.02 -36.85
N ASP A 236 21.87 -24.57 -36.92
CA ASP A 236 22.48 -24.94 -38.20
C ASP A 236 21.83 -26.23 -38.70
N HIS A 237 21.30 -26.21 -39.92
CA HIS A 237 20.80 -27.41 -40.58
C HIS A 237 21.98 -28.12 -41.25
N ILE A 238 22.66 -28.95 -40.46
CA ILE A 238 23.77 -29.81 -40.87
C ILE A 238 23.45 -31.26 -40.55
N ALA A 239 23.61 -32.13 -41.54
CA ALA A 239 23.36 -33.56 -41.39
C ALA A 239 24.39 -34.39 -42.15
N THR A 240 24.74 -35.56 -41.60
CA THR A 240 25.44 -36.58 -42.37
C THR A 240 24.46 -37.36 -43.22
N PHE A 241 24.86 -37.73 -44.43
CA PHE A 241 24.01 -38.48 -45.35
C PHE A 241 24.75 -39.62 -46.05
N THR A 242 23.96 -40.55 -46.59
CA THR A 242 24.41 -41.62 -47.50
C THR A 242 23.73 -41.43 -48.85
N ALA A 243 24.48 -41.56 -49.94
CA ALA A 243 23.92 -41.52 -51.28
C ALA A 243 23.62 -42.94 -51.79
N ASP A 244 22.47 -43.13 -52.45
CA ASP A 244 22.08 -44.36 -53.11
C ASP A 244 21.99 -44.12 -54.62
N ALA A 245 22.96 -44.65 -55.37
CA ALA A 245 23.02 -44.53 -56.82
C ALA A 245 21.98 -45.40 -57.55
N GLY A 246 21.41 -46.42 -56.89
CA GLY A 246 20.35 -47.25 -57.45
C GLY A 246 18.97 -46.59 -57.34
N ALA A 247 18.74 -45.87 -56.24
CA ALA A 247 17.50 -45.13 -56.00
C ALA A 247 17.56 -43.66 -56.44
N ASP A 248 18.74 -43.14 -56.78
CA ASP A 248 19.00 -41.73 -57.05
C ASP A 248 18.58 -40.81 -55.90
N THR A 249 18.90 -41.19 -54.66
CA THR A 249 18.48 -40.44 -53.46
C THR A 249 19.61 -40.26 -52.47
N ILE A 250 19.47 -39.21 -51.66
CA ILE A 250 20.27 -38.95 -50.48
C ILE A 250 19.43 -39.33 -49.26
N SER A 251 19.86 -40.36 -48.54
CA SER A 251 19.29 -40.75 -47.25
C SER A 251 19.96 -39.98 -46.12
N ARG A 252 19.14 -39.27 -45.36
CA ARG A 252 19.49 -38.58 -44.12
C ARG A 252 18.91 -39.36 -42.94
N GLY A 253 19.37 -39.05 -41.73
CA GLY A 253 18.80 -39.62 -40.51
C GLY A 253 17.37 -39.14 -40.26
N THR A 254 16.94 -39.16 -39.00
CA THR A 254 15.55 -38.83 -38.62
C THR A 254 15.30 -37.33 -38.39
N ASP A 255 16.28 -36.45 -38.58
CA ASP A 255 16.09 -35.05 -38.17
C ASP A 255 17.03 -34.06 -38.87
N ASP A 256 16.49 -33.38 -39.88
CA ASP A 256 16.98 -32.14 -40.46
C ASP A 256 15.83 -31.54 -41.31
N ASP A 257 15.32 -30.36 -40.92
CA ASP A 257 14.16 -29.65 -41.49
C ASP A 257 14.42 -29.09 -42.92
N PHE A 258 15.08 -29.87 -43.79
CA PHE A 258 15.28 -29.49 -45.19
C PHE A 258 13.97 -29.58 -45.97
N ALA A 259 13.57 -28.47 -46.58
CA ALA A 259 12.42 -28.34 -47.44
C ALA A 259 12.82 -28.25 -48.92
N ASN A 260 11.90 -28.64 -49.81
CA ASN A 260 12.08 -28.42 -51.24
C ASN A 260 12.30 -26.93 -51.52
N GLY A 261 13.40 -26.60 -52.19
CA GLY A 261 13.81 -25.22 -52.50
C GLY A 261 14.96 -24.71 -51.63
N ASP A 262 15.32 -25.38 -50.55
CA ASP A 262 16.45 -24.98 -49.70
C ASP A 262 17.78 -25.04 -50.44
N THR A 263 18.61 -24.01 -50.27
CA THR A 263 19.99 -24.01 -50.78
C THR A 263 20.90 -24.77 -49.85
N VAL A 264 21.68 -25.69 -50.41
CA VAL A 264 22.56 -26.57 -49.64
C VAL A 264 23.89 -26.78 -50.34
N TYR A 265 24.89 -27.12 -49.55
CA TYR A 265 26.20 -27.55 -49.99
C TYR A 265 26.47 -28.95 -49.46
N VAL A 266 27.32 -29.68 -50.18
CA VAL A 266 27.75 -31.02 -49.77
C VAL A 266 29.26 -31.09 -49.61
N SER A 267 29.71 -31.90 -48.68
CA SER A 267 31.12 -32.22 -48.46
C SER A 267 31.28 -33.73 -48.20
N SER A 268 32.49 -34.23 -48.44
CA SER A 268 32.89 -35.60 -48.10
C SER A 268 34.27 -35.57 -47.45
N THR A 269 34.50 -36.48 -46.52
CA THR A 269 35.85 -36.75 -45.98
C THR A 269 36.79 -37.39 -47.01
N THR A 270 36.25 -38.03 -48.06
CA THR A 270 37.05 -38.59 -49.16
C THR A 270 36.43 -38.21 -50.51
N THR A 271 35.77 -39.13 -51.21
CA THR A 271 35.17 -38.87 -52.53
C THR A 271 33.67 -38.59 -52.39
N LEU A 272 33.20 -37.47 -52.94
CA LEU A 272 31.76 -37.17 -53.00
C LEU A 272 31.00 -38.13 -53.95
N PRO A 273 29.68 -38.32 -53.77
CA PRO A 273 28.84 -39.05 -54.71
C PRO A 273 28.96 -38.49 -56.14
N ALA A 274 29.05 -39.36 -57.14
CA ALA A 274 29.21 -38.91 -58.53
C ALA A 274 27.95 -38.17 -59.00
N GLY A 275 28.14 -36.96 -59.52
CA GLY A 275 27.07 -36.00 -59.83
C GLY A 275 27.09 -34.79 -58.91
N LEU A 276 27.75 -34.90 -57.74
CA LEU A 276 27.92 -33.82 -56.79
C LEU A 276 29.38 -33.36 -56.70
N ALA A 277 29.56 -32.09 -56.41
CA ALA A 277 30.87 -31.45 -56.28
C ALA A 277 30.89 -30.57 -55.01
N ALA A 278 32.05 -30.53 -54.36
CA ALA A 278 32.27 -29.64 -53.22
C ALA A 278 32.18 -28.17 -53.66
N ALA A 279 31.86 -27.27 -52.73
CA ALA A 279 31.74 -25.83 -52.98
C ALA A 279 30.77 -25.46 -54.13
N THR A 280 29.84 -26.35 -54.45
CA THR A 280 28.78 -26.12 -55.43
C THR A 280 27.46 -25.98 -54.69
N GLU A 281 26.70 -24.95 -55.04
CA GLU A 281 25.36 -24.73 -54.50
C GLU A 281 24.36 -25.67 -55.19
N TYR A 282 23.51 -26.31 -54.39
CA TYR A 282 22.43 -27.17 -54.83
C TYR A 282 21.11 -26.74 -54.20
N TYR A 283 20.01 -27.16 -54.82
CA TYR A 283 18.66 -26.97 -54.29
C TYR A 283 18.06 -28.30 -53.90
N VAL A 284 17.49 -28.37 -52.70
CA VAL A 284 16.78 -29.55 -52.22
C VAL A 284 15.51 -29.76 -53.06
N VAL A 285 15.32 -30.99 -53.55
CA VAL A 285 14.12 -31.43 -54.27
C VAL A 285 13.74 -32.85 -53.84
N GLY A 286 12.51 -33.28 -54.13
CA GLY A 286 12.07 -34.66 -53.88
C GLY A 286 12.09 -35.09 -52.41
N VAL A 287 11.92 -34.15 -51.46
CA VAL A 287 11.90 -34.45 -50.02
C VAL A 287 10.80 -35.46 -49.67
N ALA A 288 11.20 -36.51 -48.96
CA ALA A 288 10.36 -37.49 -48.28
C ALA A 288 10.89 -37.70 -46.85
N ALA A 289 10.24 -38.57 -46.06
CA ALA A 289 10.46 -38.65 -44.60
C ALA A 289 11.92 -38.84 -44.14
N ALA A 290 12.78 -39.49 -44.93
CA ALA A 290 14.21 -39.67 -44.60
C ALA A 290 15.12 -39.54 -45.84
N THR A 291 14.59 -39.07 -46.96
CA THR A 291 15.33 -39.01 -48.22
C THR A 291 15.03 -37.72 -48.96
N LEU A 292 15.99 -37.22 -49.70
CA LEU A 292 15.76 -36.17 -50.70
C LEU A 292 16.71 -36.32 -51.88
N GLN A 293 16.59 -35.43 -52.83
CA GLN A 293 17.45 -35.32 -54.00
C GLN A 293 17.95 -33.88 -54.13
N LEU A 294 18.99 -33.66 -54.94
CA LEU A 294 19.55 -32.33 -55.17
C LEU A 294 19.37 -31.94 -56.63
N ALA A 295 19.11 -30.65 -56.89
CA ALA A 295 19.04 -30.07 -58.22
C ALA A 295 20.10 -28.98 -58.38
N ALA A 296 20.61 -28.79 -59.60
CA ALA A 296 21.57 -27.73 -59.90
C ALA A 296 20.92 -26.33 -60.02
N THR A 297 19.59 -26.26 -60.11
CA THR A 297 18.82 -25.01 -60.23
C THR A 297 17.55 -25.10 -59.39
N TYR A 298 17.07 -23.95 -58.89
CA TYR A 298 15.83 -23.88 -58.11
C TYR A 298 14.63 -24.47 -58.88
N GLY A 299 13.96 -25.47 -58.30
CA GLY A 299 12.85 -26.19 -58.93
C GLY A 299 13.24 -27.05 -60.16
N GLY A 300 14.55 -27.29 -60.36
CA GLY A 300 15.07 -28.10 -61.47
C GLY A 300 14.89 -29.60 -61.28
N ALA A 301 15.30 -30.37 -62.29
CA ALA A 301 15.34 -31.83 -62.21
C ALA A 301 16.40 -32.31 -61.20
N ALA A 302 16.13 -33.45 -60.57
CA ALA A 302 17.09 -34.12 -59.70
C ALA A 302 18.37 -34.48 -60.48
N ILE A 303 19.51 -34.26 -59.83
CA ILE A 303 20.83 -34.67 -60.29
C ILE A 303 20.93 -36.17 -60.12
N ASN A 304 21.29 -36.86 -61.21
CA ASN A 304 21.49 -38.30 -61.21
C ASN A 304 22.79 -38.68 -60.48
N ILE A 305 22.65 -39.35 -59.34
CA ILE A 305 23.73 -39.93 -58.55
C ILE A 305 24.10 -41.29 -59.17
N THR A 306 25.30 -41.38 -59.72
CA THR A 306 25.75 -42.60 -60.44
C THR A 306 26.76 -43.45 -59.67
N ASP A 307 27.26 -42.94 -58.55
CA ASP A 307 28.11 -43.62 -57.60
C ASP A 307 27.88 -43.02 -56.21
N ALA A 308 27.86 -43.84 -55.17
CA ALA A 308 27.55 -43.42 -53.81
C ALA A 308 28.65 -42.56 -53.16
N GLY A 309 29.86 -42.51 -53.75
CA GLY A 309 31.02 -41.92 -53.10
C GLY A 309 31.57 -42.78 -51.98
N THR A 310 32.55 -42.24 -51.26
CA THR A 310 33.18 -42.91 -50.11
C THR A 310 33.41 -41.94 -48.96
N GLY A 311 33.50 -42.48 -47.74
CA GLY A 311 33.67 -41.69 -46.51
C GLY A 311 32.35 -41.14 -45.97
N THR A 312 32.43 -40.26 -44.96
CA THR A 312 31.28 -39.56 -44.41
C THR A 312 30.94 -38.35 -45.26
N HIS A 313 29.70 -38.28 -45.76
CA HIS A 313 29.18 -37.12 -46.46
C HIS A 313 28.34 -36.25 -45.53
N THR A 314 28.46 -34.94 -45.70
CA THR A 314 27.72 -33.95 -44.92
C THR A 314 27.01 -33.00 -45.86
N ILE A 315 25.72 -32.80 -45.63
CA ILE A 315 24.91 -31.77 -46.25
C ILE A 315 24.69 -30.67 -45.23
N TYR A 316 24.84 -29.42 -45.64
CA TYR A 316 24.63 -28.26 -44.79
C TYR A 316 24.00 -27.14 -45.59
N GLN A 317 23.06 -26.43 -44.96
CA GLN A 317 22.55 -25.18 -45.51
C GLN A 317 23.59 -24.10 -45.30
N ALA A 318 23.90 -23.30 -46.33
CA ALA A 318 24.62 -22.06 -46.07
C ALA A 318 23.67 -21.15 -45.30
N ILE A 319 23.88 -21.04 -43.98
CA ILE A 319 23.14 -20.07 -43.18
C ILE A 319 23.54 -18.68 -43.70
N ASN A 320 22.72 -18.08 -44.56
CA ASN A 320 22.66 -16.63 -44.66
C ASN A 320 22.04 -16.17 -43.34
N ALA A 321 22.83 -16.18 -42.26
CA ALA A 321 22.36 -15.96 -40.90
C ALA A 321 21.72 -14.58 -40.72
N MET A 322 21.83 -13.69 -41.70
CA MET A 322 21.08 -12.46 -41.78
C MET A 322 20.77 -12.09 -43.24
N SER A 323 19.63 -12.53 -43.78
CA SER A 323 18.84 -11.63 -44.63
C SER A 323 17.87 -10.85 -43.74
N VAL A 324 18.40 -10.21 -42.70
CA VAL A 324 17.78 -8.97 -42.26
C VAL A 324 18.06 -8.00 -43.41
N GLY A 325 17.03 -7.35 -43.95
CA GLY A 325 17.20 -6.33 -45.00
C GLY A 325 18.30 -5.31 -44.67
N PRO A 326 18.64 -4.39 -45.59
CA PRO A 326 19.82 -3.54 -45.51
C PRO A 326 20.11 -3.06 -44.08
N ILE A 327 21.23 -3.51 -43.51
CA ILE A 327 21.69 -3.09 -42.18
C ILE A 327 22.29 -1.70 -42.36
N THR A 328 21.58 -0.67 -41.92
CA THR A 328 22.13 0.69 -41.84
C THR A 328 23.05 0.78 -40.62
N VAL A 329 24.36 0.91 -40.86
CA VAL A 329 25.35 1.23 -39.82
C VAL A 329 25.54 2.74 -39.80
N GLU A 330 25.16 3.38 -38.69
CA GLU A 330 25.37 4.83 -38.51
C GLU A 330 26.88 5.18 -38.48
N PRO A 331 27.28 6.42 -38.82
CA PRO A 331 28.66 6.85 -38.71
C PRO A 331 29.19 6.71 -37.27
N GLY A 332 30.38 6.12 -37.12
CA GLY A 332 31.08 5.99 -35.82
C GLY A 332 30.97 4.62 -35.15
N PHE A 333 30.33 3.63 -35.79
CA PHE A 333 30.28 2.26 -35.31
C PHE A 333 31.28 1.36 -36.04
N ALA A 334 31.91 0.44 -35.32
CA ALA A 334 32.81 -0.57 -35.88
C ALA A 334 32.09 -1.92 -35.98
N VAL A 335 32.06 -2.50 -37.18
CA VAL A 335 31.62 -3.88 -37.39
C VAL A 335 32.87 -4.76 -37.36
N THR A 336 32.96 -5.66 -36.38
CA THR A 336 34.04 -6.66 -36.32
C THR A 336 33.52 -7.94 -36.96
N VAL A 337 34.19 -8.39 -38.02
CA VAL A 337 33.88 -9.63 -38.71
C VAL A 337 34.97 -10.65 -38.37
N GLU A 338 34.59 -11.87 -37.99
CA GLU A 338 35.55 -12.92 -37.65
C GLU A 338 36.45 -13.31 -38.83
N THR A 339 37.64 -13.79 -38.50
CA THR A 339 38.63 -14.19 -39.51
C THR A 339 38.12 -15.40 -40.29
N GLY A 340 37.91 -15.22 -41.60
CA GLY A 340 37.40 -16.28 -42.49
C GLY A 340 36.03 -15.98 -43.10
N SER A 341 35.32 -14.95 -42.61
CA SER A 341 34.02 -14.56 -43.16
C SER A 341 34.17 -13.57 -44.32
N THR A 342 33.29 -13.67 -45.32
CA THR A 342 33.22 -12.75 -46.46
C THR A 342 32.14 -11.70 -46.24
N TRP A 343 32.47 -10.41 -46.36
CA TRP A 343 31.51 -9.31 -46.37
C TRP A 343 31.48 -8.66 -47.75
N SER A 344 30.28 -8.32 -48.26
CA SER A 344 30.08 -7.57 -49.50
C SER A 344 29.15 -6.39 -49.23
N THR A 345 29.58 -5.19 -49.61
CA THR A 345 28.69 -4.01 -49.71
C THR A 345 28.10 -3.97 -51.11
N VAL A 346 26.77 -3.91 -51.25
CA VAL A 346 26.10 -3.57 -52.52
C VAL A 346 26.03 -2.06 -52.67
#